data_AF-A0A015M1M2-F1
#
_entry.id   AF-A0A015M1M2-F1
#
_cell.length_a   1.000
_cell.length_b   1.000
_cell.length_c   1.000
_cell.angle_alpha   90.00
_cell.angle_beta   90.00
_cell.angle_gamma   90.00
#
_symmetry.space_group_name_H-M   'P 1'
#
loop_
_entity.id
_entity.type
_entity.pdbx_description
1 polymer ?
#
loop_
_entity_poly.entity_id
_entity_poly.type
_entity_poly.pdbx_seq_one_letter_code
_entity_poly.pdbx_strand_id
1 'polypeptide(L)'
;MELQDLISKLPFDDPMDADEFLRIDDCLKSNEGLTDDAFVSMVKSNNNNEPEVDPNEVPPVVISVTKALGYLDDFLNIHRMFVLIQMNQNVLQKLRHQVLKSHINNSKQTTLDSFFQTL
;
A
#
# COMPACT_ATOMS: atom_id res chain seq x y z
N MET A 1 -14.10 7.41 -4.52
CA MET A 1 -13.52 6.50 -5.52
C MET A 1 -14.30 5.22 -5.38
N GLU A 2 -15.06 4.88 -6.41
CA GLU A 2 -15.97 3.73 -6.38
C GLU A 2 -15.14 2.44 -6.52
N LEU A 3 -15.56 1.35 -5.88
CA LEU A 3 -14.82 0.07 -5.86
C LEU A 3 -14.55 -0.45 -7.28
N GLN A 4 -15.46 -0.16 -8.22
CA GLN A 4 -15.30 -0.46 -9.64
C GLN A 4 -14.15 0.32 -10.32
N ASP A 5 -13.86 1.55 -9.89
CA ASP A 5 -12.72 2.33 -10.41
C ASP A 5 -11.38 1.73 -10.00
N LEU A 6 -11.35 0.95 -8.92
CA LEU A 6 -10.17 0.24 -8.46
C LEU A 6 -10.02 -1.09 -9.19
N ILE A 7 -11.12 -1.84 -9.34
CA ILE A 7 -11.11 -3.12 -10.07
C ILE A 7 -10.73 -2.93 -11.53
N SER A 8 -11.27 -1.91 -12.20
CA SER A 8 -10.97 -1.61 -13.61
C SER A 8 -9.51 -1.27 -13.92
N LYS A 9 -8.69 -1.02 -12.89
CA LYS A 9 -7.24 -0.79 -13.03
C LYS A 9 -6.42 -2.07 -12.90
N LEU A 10 -7.04 -3.18 -12.52
CA LEU A 10 -6.35 -4.46 -12.39
C LEU A 10 -6.15 -5.09 -13.77
N PRO A 11 -4.99 -5.72 -14.03
CA PRO A 11 -4.65 -6.28 -15.33
C PRO A 11 -5.27 -7.68 -15.50
N PHE A 12 -6.60 -7.78 -15.39
CA PHE A 12 -7.31 -9.02 -15.67
C PHE A 12 -7.81 -8.99 -17.13
N ASP A 13 -7.61 -10.11 -17.83
CA ASP A 13 -8.07 -10.26 -19.22
C ASP A 13 -9.61 -10.22 -19.32
N ASP A 14 -10.30 -10.67 -18.25
CA ASP A 14 -11.75 -10.57 -18.10
C ASP A 14 -12.09 -9.52 -17.02
N PRO A 15 -12.77 -8.42 -17.39
CA PRO A 15 -13.09 -7.35 -16.46
C PRO A 15 -14.17 -7.79 -15.46
N MET A 16 -13.76 -7.90 -14.20
CA MET A 16 -14.60 -8.28 -13.08
C MET A 16 -15.40 -7.10 -12.54
N ASP A 17 -16.62 -7.34 -12.06
CA ASP A 17 -17.45 -6.32 -11.43
C ASP A 17 -17.34 -6.33 -9.89
N ALA A 18 -17.80 -5.24 -9.26
CA ALA A 18 -17.74 -5.02 -7.84
C ALA A 18 -18.53 -6.07 -7.03
N ASP A 19 -19.66 -6.55 -7.54
CA ASP A 19 -20.51 -7.52 -6.86
C ASP A 19 -19.88 -8.92 -6.93
N GLU A 20 -19.28 -9.27 -8.06
CA GLU A 20 -18.48 -10.46 -8.26
C GLU A 20 -17.26 -10.48 -7.33
N PHE A 21 -16.58 -9.34 -7.19
CA PHE A 21 -15.47 -9.17 -6.25
C PHE A 21 -15.85 -9.41 -4.81
N LEU A 22 -16.95 -8.80 -4.35
CA LEU A 22 -17.43 -8.98 -2.99
C LEU A 22 -17.85 -10.43 -2.73
N ARG A 23 -18.46 -11.11 -3.71
CA ARG A 23 -18.81 -12.52 -3.60
C ARG A 23 -17.59 -13.42 -3.42
N ILE A 24 -16.50 -13.17 -4.14
CA ILE A 24 -15.25 -13.93 -3.97
C ILE A 24 -14.63 -13.64 -2.60
N ASP A 25 -14.55 -12.36 -2.21
CA ASP A 25 -14.01 -11.96 -0.90
C ASP A 25 -14.78 -12.62 0.25
N ASP A 26 -16.11 -12.60 0.20
CA ASP A 26 -16.96 -13.24 1.21
C ASP A 26 -16.86 -14.78 1.20
N CYS A 27 -16.64 -15.40 0.04
CA CYS A 27 -16.38 -16.84 -0.06
C CYS A 27 -15.02 -17.22 0.57
N LEU A 28 -14.01 -16.35 0.39
CA LEU A 28 -12.67 -16.52 0.97
C LEU A 28 -12.59 -16.17 2.46
N LYS A 29 -13.57 -15.45 3.00
CA LYS A 29 -13.71 -15.19 4.45
C LYS A 29 -14.12 -16.43 5.25
N SER A 30 -14.45 -17.55 4.61
CA SER A 30 -14.67 -18.79 5.35
C SER A 30 -13.37 -19.18 6.06
N ASN A 31 -13.45 -19.46 7.37
CA ASN A 31 -12.29 -19.74 8.22
C ASN A 31 -11.60 -21.08 7.90
N GLU A 32 -12.05 -21.75 6.85
CA GLU A 32 -11.48 -22.98 6.32
C GLU A 32 -10.32 -22.57 5.40
N GLY A 33 -9.24 -22.13 6.03
CA GLY A 33 -8.00 -21.83 5.33
C GLY A 33 -7.60 -23.04 4.48
N LEU A 34 -7.14 -22.79 3.25
CA LEU A 34 -6.62 -23.84 2.38
C LEU A 34 -5.59 -24.67 3.16
N THR A 35 -5.86 -25.95 3.35
CA THR A 35 -4.90 -26.85 3.98
C THR A 35 -3.68 -27.02 3.07
N ASP A 36 -2.51 -27.27 3.66
CA ASP A 36 -1.26 -27.49 2.91
C ASP A 36 -1.42 -28.57 1.82
N ASP A 37 -2.25 -29.59 2.09
CA ASP A 37 -2.57 -30.65 1.12
C ASP A 37 -3.38 -30.14 -0.08
N ALA A 38 -4.33 -29.23 0.14
CA ALA A 38 -5.10 -28.59 -0.94
C ALA A 38 -4.20 -27.69 -1.80
N PHE A 39 -3.26 -26.98 -1.16
CA PHE A 39 -2.26 -26.16 -1.85
C PHE A 39 -1.33 -27.02 -2.71
N VAL A 40 -0.78 -28.10 -2.15
CA VAL A 40 0.08 -29.04 -2.89
C VAL A 40 -0.67 -29.70 -4.06
N SER A 41 -1.96 -29.99 -3.90
CA SER A 41 -2.80 -30.55 -4.96
C SER A 41 -3.01 -29.58 -6.12
N MET A 42 -3.35 -28.31 -5.84
CA MET A 42 -3.49 -27.26 -6.86
C MET A 42 -2.18 -26.99 -7.62
N VAL A 43 -1.05 -26.98 -6.92
CA VAL A 43 0.26 -26.80 -7.55
C VAL A 43 0.66 -28.01 -8.39
N LYS A 44 0.32 -29.22 -7.96
CA LYS A 44 0.62 -30.45 -8.71
C LYS A 44 -0.28 -30.66 -9.92
N SER A 45 -1.57 -30.32 -9.86
CA SER A 45 -2.50 -30.53 -10.98
C SER A 45 -2.14 -29.69 -12.21
N ASN A 46 -1.50 -28.54 -11.99
CA ASN A 46 -1.04 -27.64 -13.05
C ASN A 46 0.26 -28.12 -13.75
N ASN A 47 0.91 -29.15 -13.22
CA ASN A 47 2.19 -29.68 -13.75
C ASN A 47 2.02 -30.93 -14.64
N ASN A 48 0.77 -31.35 -14.93
CA ASN A 48 0.52 -32.47 -15.84
C ASN A 48 0.59 -32.09 -17.33
N ASN A 49 0.68 -30.80 -17.63
CA ASN A 49 1.13 -30.34 -18.93
C ASN A 49 2.64 -30.15 -18.79
N GLU A 50 3.44 -30.84 -19.62
CA GLU A 50 4.85 -30.49 -19.76
C GLU A 50 4.96 -28.97 -19.91
N PRO A 51 5.94 -28.32 -19.27
CA PRO A 51 6.10 -26.89 -19.45
C PRO A 51 6.35 -26.65 -20.95
N GLU A 52 5.38 -26.06 -21.63
CA GLU A 52 5.62 -25.37 -22.90
C GLU A 52 6.53 -24.19 -22.54
N VAL A 53 7.83 -24.47 -22.48
CA VAL A 53 8.87 -23.44 -22.43
C VAL A 53 8.72 -22.67 -23.73
N ASP A 54 8.20 -21.45 -23.65
CA ASP A 54 8.23 -20.54 -24.79
C ASP A 54 9.71 -20.42 -25.21
N PRO A 55 10.08 -20.81 -26.43
CA PRO A 55 11.47 -20.72 -26.87
C PRO A 55 11.99 -19.26 -26.92
N ASN A 56 11.10 -18.28 -26.76
CA ASN A 56 11.43 -16.86 -26.61
C ASN A 56 11.45 -16.38 -25.16
N GLU A 57 11.15 -17.26 -24.18
CA GLU A 57 11.19 -16.91 -22.77
C GLU A 57 12.65 -16.65 -22.37
N VAL A 58 12.94 -15.38 -22.09
CA VAL A 58 14.27 -14.97 -21.63
C VAL A 58 14.54 -15.70 -20.32
N PRO A 59 15.65 -16.46 -20.20
CA PRO A 59 15.95 -17.18 -18.98
C PRO A 59 15.91 -16.23 -17.78
N PRO A 60 15.25 -16.61 -16.66
CA PRO A 60 15.21 -15.78 -15.48
C PRO A 60 16.63 -15.40 -15.07
N VAL A 61 16.87 -14.11 -14.88
CA VAL A 61 18.19 -13.57 -14.57
C VAL A 61 18.63 -14.13 -13.21
N VAL A 62 19.47 -15.16 -13.25
CA VAL A 62 20.06 -15.75 -12.05
C VAL A 62 21.05 -14.75 -11.47
N ILE A 63 20.63 -14.04 -10.42
CA ILE A 63 21.50 -13.16 -9.66
C ILE A 63 22.31 -13.97 -8.64
N SER A 64 23.57 -13.57 -8.40
CA SER A 64 24.36 -14.17 -7.32
C SER A 64 23.77 -13.81 -5.96
N VAL A 65 23.97 -14.68 -4.97
CA VAL A 65 23.55 -14.45 -3.57
C VAL A 65 24.10 -13.12 -3.03
N THR A 66 25.34 -12.80 -3.36
CA THR A 66 25.99 -11.54 -2.97
C THR A 66 25.30 -10.30 -3.56
N LYS A 67 24.81 -10.39 -4.80
CA LYS A 67 24.11 -9.29 -5.46
C LYS A 67 22.69 -9.14 -4.91
N ALA A 68 22.02 -10.27 -4.63
CA ALA A 68 20.72 -10.29 -3.97
C ALA A 68 20.77 -9.64 -2.57
N LEU A 69 21.81 -9.94 -1.79
CA LEU A 69 22.03 -9.30 -0.49
C LEU A 69 22.26 -7.79 -0.62
N GLY A 70 23.06 -7.35 -1.60
CA GLY A 70 23.24 -5.93 -1.87
C GLY A 70 21.95 -5.20 -2.19
N TYR A 71 21.09 -5.79 -3.03
CA TYR A 71 19.77 -5.21 -3.32
C TYR A 71 18.84 -5.17 -2.10
N LEU A 72 18.92 -6.16 -1.21
CA LEU A 72 18.15 -6.16 0.02
C LEU A 72 18.61 -5.04 0.97
N ASP A 73 19.91 -4.82 1.10
CA ASP A 73 20.47 -3.74 1.90
C ASP A 73 20.08 -2.35 1.32
N ASP A 74 20.15 -2.19 0.00
CA ASP A 74 19.70 -0.97 -0.68
C ASP A 74 18.21 -0.70 -0.42
N PHE A 75 17.37 -1.75 -0.52
CA PHE A 75 15.95 -1.66 -0.24
C PHE A 75 15.67 -1.25 1.21
N LEU A 76 16.35 -1.87 2.18
CA LEU A 76 16.20 -1.53 3.60
C LEU A 76 16.59 -0.08 3.89
N ASN A 77 17.64 0.43 3.24
CA ASN A 77 18.05 1.84 3.37
C ASN A 77 16.99 2.80 2.82
N ILE A 78 16.43 2.52 1.65
CA ILE A 78 15.36 3.33 1.05
C ILE A 78 14.11 3.29 1.93
N HIS A 79 13.72 2.12 2.40
CA HIS A 79 12.56 1.95 3.28
C HIS A 79 12.73 2.75 4.58
N ARG A 80 13.90 2.68 5.20
CA ARG A 80 14.21 3.44 6.43
C ARG A 80 14.14 4.94 6.20
N MET A 81 14.67 5.44 5.08
CA MET A 81 14.59 6.85 4.74
C MET A 81 13.13 7.29 4.54
N PHE A 82 12.34 6.49 3.83
CA PHE A 82 10.93 6.77 3.59
C PHE A 82 10.12 6.84 4.89
N VAL A 83 10.31 5.88 5.80
CA VAL A 83 9.65 5.89 7.12
C VAL A 83 10.04 7.13 7.94
N LEU A 84 11.32 7.52 7.95
CA LEU A 84 11.78 8.74 8.62
C LEU A 84 11.12 10.00 8.05
N ILE A 85 11.00 10.10 6.72
CA ILE A 85 10.34 11.22 6.05
C ILE A 85 8.86 11.28 6.45
N GLN A 86 8.15 10.15 6.43
CA GLN A 86 6.74 10.10 6.83
C GLN A 86 6.53 10.47 8.29
N MET A 87 7.36 9.96 9.21
CA MET A 87 7.28 10.32 10.62
C MET A 87 7.49 11.83 10.83
N ASN A 88 8.47 12.42 10.15
CA ASN A 88 8.74 13.86 10.21
C ASN A 88 7.58 14.68 9.64
N GLN A 89 6.95 14.23 8.56
CA GLN A 89 5.79 14.93 7.99
C GLN A 89 4.63 15.01 8.98
N ASN A 90 4.34 13.93 9.72
CA ASN A 90 3.29 13.92 10.74
C ASN A 90 3.57 14.89 11.90
N VAL A 91 4.82 14.95 12.37
CA VAL A 91 5.24 15.89 13.41
C VAL A 91 5.12 17.33 12.93
N LEU A 92 5.58 17.62 11.71
CA LEU A 92 5.50 18.96 11.12
C LEU A 92 4.04 19.42 10.91
N GLN A 93 3.14 18.54 10.48
CA GLN A 93 1.72 18.88 10.35
C GLN A 93 1.08 19.18 11.70
N LYS A 94 1.40 18.41 12.75
CA LYS A 94 0.94 18.70 14.12
C LYS A 94 1.45 20.06 14.60
N LEU A 95 2.73 20.34 14.39
CA LEU A 95 3.33 21.62 14.75
C LEU A 95 2.67 22.78 14.01
N ARG A 96 2.46 22.64 12.69
CA ARG A 96 1.75 23.63 11.87
C ARG A 96 0.35 23.92 12.41
N HIS A 97 -0.40 22.89 12.78
CA HIS A 97 -1.73 23.05 13.34
C HIS A 97 -1.70 23.81 14.68
N GLN A 98 -0.76 23.50 15.56
CA GLN A 98 -0.60 24.19 16.84
C GLN A 98 -0.23 25.67 16.66
N VAL A 99 0.73 25.97 15.77
CA VAL A 99 1.13 27.34 15.44
C VAL A 99 -0.06 28.13 14.88
N LEU A 100 -0.81 27.56 13.95
CA LEU A 100 -1.99 28.20 13.37
C LEU A 100 -3.08 28.48 14.42
N LYS A 101 -3.34 27.51 15.29
CA LYS A 101 -4.30 27.68 16.40
C LYS A 101 -3.89 28.81 17.35
N SER A 102 -2.61 28.86 17.71
CA SER A 102 -2.04 29.92 18.56
C SER A 102 -2.18 31.29 17.90
N HIS A 103 -1.83 31.40 16.61
CA HIS A 103 -1.96 32.64 15.84
C HIS A 103 -3.41 33.15 15.80
N ILE A 104 -4.38 32.26 15.52
CA ILE A 104 -5.81 32.62 15.50
C ILE A 104 -6.27 33.11 16.89
N ASN A 105 -5.89 32.41 17.95
CA ASN A 105 -6.28 32.80 19.31
C ASN A 105 -5.67 34.15 19.70
N ASN A 106 -4.39 34.37 19.37
CA ASN A 106 -3.71 35.63 19.63
C ASN A 106 -4.42 36.78 18.88
N SER A 107 -4.70 36.61 17.59
CA SER A 107 -5.43 37.60 16.79
C SER A 107 -6.80 37.95 17.37
N LYS A 108 -7.56 36.97 17.86
CA LYS A 108 -8.83 37.20 18.55
C LYS A 108 -8.65 38.00 19.82
N GLN A 109 -7.65 37.65 20.64
CA GLN A 109 -7.35 38.36 21.88
C GLN A 109 -6.95 39.81 21.60
N THR A 110 -6.03 40.06 20.65
CA THR A 110 -5.62 41.40 20.26
C THR A 110 -6.79 42.26 19.79
N THR A 111 -7.72 41.67 19.02
CA THR A 111 -8.92 42.38 18.54
C THR A 111 -9.84 42.78 19.70
N LEU A 112 -10.02 41.87 20.66
CA LEU A 112 -10.84 42.11 21.83
C LEU A 112 -10.19 43.16 22.74
N ASP A 113 -8.88 43.07 22.96
CA ASP A 113 -8.11 44.04 23.73
C ASP A 113 -8.19 45.43 23.09
N SER A 114 -8.08 45.54 21.76
CA SER A 114 -8.19 46.84 21.08
C SER A 114 -9.58 47.46 21.22
N PHE A 115 -10.64 46.64 21.21
CA PHE A 115 -12.01 47.09 21.41
C PHE A 115 -12.21 47.70 22.80
N PHE A 116 -11.68 47.06 23.85
CA PHE A 116 -11.78 47.60 25.21
C PHE A 116 -10.87 48.82 25.46
N GLN A 117 -9.78 48.98 24.70
CA GLN A 117 -8.91 50.16 24.78
C GLN A 117 -9.45 51.38 24.03
N THR A 118 -10.41 51.20 23.12
CA THR A 118 -11.03 52.29 22.36
C THR A 118 -12.34 52.81 22.97
N LEU A 119 -12.77 52.22 24.09
CA LEU A 119 -13.95 52.60 24.88
C LEU A 119 -13.55 53.41 26.12
#